data_AF-H5Y8T1-F1
#
_entry.id   AF-H5Y8T1-F1
#
_cell.length_a   1.000
_cell.length_b   1.000
_cell.length_c   1.000
_cell.angle_alpha   90.00
_cell.angle_beta   90.00
_cell.angle_gamma   90.00
#
_symmetry.space_group_name_H-M   'P 1'
#
loop_
_entity.id
_entity.type
_entity.pdbx_description
1 polymer ?
#
loop_
_entity_poly.entity_id
_entity_poly.type
_entity_poly.pdbx_seq_one_letter_code
_entity_poly.pdbx_strand_id
1 'polypeptide(L)' 'MIDDDLVRAHRNNIQRYHLLLQTTLTDFERQYVERRLSEEQSKLDKLTTRAQAKRDGQSATDHAG' A
#
# COMPACT_ATOMS: atom_id res chain seq x y z
N MET A 1 10.26 -7.01 8.49
CA MET A 1 9.62 -8.26 7.99
C MET A 1 8.12 -8.13 7.78
N ILE A 2 7.27 -8.01 8.82
CA ILE A 2 5.80 -7.92 8.62
C ILE A 2 5.39 -6.68 7.80
N ASP A 3 5.97 -5.51 8.10
CA ASP A 3 5.67 -4.27 7.35
C ASP A 3 6.10 -4.36 5.88
N ASP A 4 7.22 -5.02 5.58
CA ASP A 4 7.76 -5.17 4.21
C ASP A 4 6.92 -6.14 3.37
N ASP A 5 6.45 -7.23 3.98
CA ASP A 5 5.54 -8.18 3.34
C ASP A 5 4.18 -7.55 3.03
N LEU A 6 3.66 -6.72 3.94
CA LEU A 6 2.42 -5.97 3.71
C LEU A 6 2.58 -4.94 2.60
N VAL A 7 3.68 -4.17 2.59
CA VAL A 7 3.99 -3.21 1.52
C VAL A 7 4.05 -3.90 0.16
N ARG A 8 4.72 -5.07 0.07
CA ARG A 8 4.78 -5.88 -1.16
C ARG A 8 3.38 -6.37 -1.57
N ALA A 9 2.58 -6.84 -0.64
CA ALA A 9 1.22 -7.32 -0.91
C ALA A 9 0.32 -6.20 -1.47
N HIS A 10 0.34 -5.01 -0.85
CA HIS A 10 -0.46 -3.87 -1.34
C HIS A 10 -0.02 -3.42 -2.74
N ARG A 11 1.29 -3.36 -3.02
CA ARG A 11 1.79 -3.06 -4.37
C ARG A 11 1.32 -4.06 -5.42
N ASN A 12 1.36 -5.36 -5.09
CA ASN A 12 0.88 -6.41 -5.98
C ASN A 12 -0.63 -6.29 -6.24
N ASN A 13 -1.41 -6.00 -5.20
CA ASN A 13 -2.86 -5.82 -5.33
C ASN A 13 -3.20 -4.61 -6.21
N ILE A 14 -2.50 -3.49 -6.02
CA ILE A 14 -2.63 -2.28 -6.84
C ILE A 14 -2.37 -2.60 -8.32
N GLN A 15 -1.26 -3.29 -8.63
CA GLN A 15 -0.95 -3.71 -9.99
C GLN A 15 -2.02 -4.62 -10.59
N ARG A 16 -2.53 -5.59 -9.81
CA ARG A 16 -3.62 -6.47 -10.27
C ARG A 16 -4.89 -5.70 -10.57
N TYR A 17 -5.28 -4.75 -9.72
CA TYR A 17 -6.48 -3.97 -9.96
C TYR A 17 -6.33 -3.05 -11.18
N HIS A 18 -5.14 -2.48 -11.42
CA HIS A 18 -4.87 -1.78 -12.68
C HIS A 18 -5.01 -2.67 -13.91
N LEU A 19 -4.49 -3.90 -13.87
CA LEU A 19 -4.67 -4.87 -14.95
C LEU A 19 -6.13 -5.27 -15.12
N LEU A 20 -6.87 -5.46 -14.03
CA LEU A 20 -8.28 -5.80 -14.06
C LEU A 20 -9.12 -4.69 -14.73
N LEU A 21 -8.81 -3.42 -14.47
CA LEU A 21 -9.48 -2.27 -15.11
C LEU A 21 -9.26 -2.18 -16.62
N GLN A 22 -8.23 -2.85 -17.16
CA GLN A 22 -7.98 -2.96 -18.60
C GLN A 22 -8.79 -4.07 -19.27
N THR A 23 -9.45 -4.93 -18.47
CA THR A 23 -10.32 -6.00 -18.98
C THR A 23 -11.77 -5.52 -19.12
N THR A 24 -12.61 -6.37 -19.70
CA THR A 24 -14.04 -6.09 -19.80
C THR A 24 -14.71 -6.31 -18.45
N LEU A 25 -15.18 -5.23 -17.83
CA LEU A 25 -15.89 -5.22 -16.57
C LEU A 25 -17.25 -4.54 -16.76
N THR A 26 -18.26 -5.01 -16.04
CA THR A 26 -19.51 -4.25 -15.87
C THR A 26 -19.24 -2.97 -15.07
N ASP A 27 -20.15 -2.00 -15.14
CA ASP A 27 -20.02 -0.74 -14.40
C ASP A 27 -19.93 -0.98 -12.88
N PHE A 28 -20.67 -1.96 -12.37
CA PHE A 28 -20.64 -2.34 -10.95
C PHE A 28 -19.28 -2.93 -10.55
N GLU A 29 -18.74 -3.84 -11.36
CA GLU A 29 -17.42 -4.42 -11.12
C GLU A 29 -16.32 -3.36 -11.23
N ARG A 30 -16.39 -2.47 -12.22
CA ARG A 30 -15.46 -1.35 -12.36
C ARG A 30 -15.46 -0.46 -11.13
N GLN A 31 -16.64 -0.04 -10.67
CA GLN A 31 -16.77 0.80 -9.48
C GLN A 31 -16.23 0.10 -8.22
N TYR A 32 -16.48 -1.20 -8.08
CA TYR A 32 -15.90 -2.00 -7.01
C TYR A 32 -14.37 -2.02 -7.07
N VAL A 33 -13.79 -2.28 -8.24
CA VAL A 33 -12.34 -2.36 -8.45
C VAL A 33 -11.67 -1.00 -8.19
N GLU A 34 -12.24 0.10 -8.67
CA GLU A 34 -11.72 1.45 -8.44
C GLU A 34 -11.73 1.82 -6.96
N ARG A 35 -12.82 1.49 -6.24
CA ARG A 35 -12.88 1.67 -4.79
C ARG A 35 -11.81 0.85 -4.08
N ARG A 36 -11.66 -0.43 -4.41
CA ARG A 36 -10.64 -1.30 -3.81
C ARG A 36 -9.23 -0.82 -4.11
N LEU A 37 -8.97 -0.33 -5.32
CA LEU A 37 -7.70 0.27 -5.72
C LEU A 37 -7.34 1.47 -4.83
N SER A 38 -8.27 2.39 -4.63
CA SER A 38 -8.09 3.55 -3.74
C SER A 38 -7.82 3.14 -2.29
N GLU A 39 -8.54 2.13 -1.78
CA GLU A 39 -8.32 1.58 -0.45
C GLU A 39 -6.93 0.96 -0.28
N GLU A 40 -6.43 0.21 -1.27
CA GLU A 40 -5.08 -0.37 -1.22
C GLU A 40 -3.99 0.70 -1.29
N GLN A 41 -4.17 1.75 -2.10
CA GLN A 41 -3.23 2.88 -2.16
C GLN A 41 -3.16 3.60 -0.81
N SER A 42 -4.30 3.90 -0.18
CA SER A 42 -4.33 4.54 1.14
C SER A 42 -3.66 3.70 2.24
N LYS A 43 -3.83 2.37 2.20
CA LYS A 43 -3.14 1.45 3.13
C LYS A 43 -1.64 1.45 2.91
N LEU A 44 -1.21 1.41 1.65
CA LEU A 44 0.21 1.47 1.29
C LEU A 44 0.84 2.78 1.80
N ASP A 45 0.20 3.92 1.55
CA ASP A 45 0.70 5.22 1.99
C ASP A 45 0.86 5.26 3.51
N LYS A 46 -0.15 4.81 4.27
CA LYS A 46 -0.08 4.72 5.74
C LYS A 46 1.05 3.83 6.24
N LEU A 47 1.28 2.68 5.61
CA LEU A 47 2.37 1.78 5.98
C LEU A 47 3.73 2.40 5.68
N THR A 48 3.85 3.12 4.57
CA THR A 48 5.09 3.79 4.16
C THR A 48 5.43 4.93 5.12
N THR A 49 4.45 5.77 5.48
CA THR A 49 4.57 6.82 6.49
C THR A 49 4.93 6.23 7.87
N ARG A 50 4.29 5.13 8.27
CA ARG A 50 4.61 4.45 9.54
C ARG A 50 6.04 3.91 9.55
N ALA A 51 6.50 3.34 8.43
CA ALA A 51 7.85 2.82 8.31
C ALA A 51 8.92 3.92 8.27
N GLN A 52 8.59 5.12 7.76
CA GLN A 52 9.46 6.30 7.85
C GLN A 52 9.56 6.81 9.28
N ALA A 53 8.43 7.05 9.95
CA ALA A 53 8.40 7.52 11.34
C ALA A 53 9.18 6.61 12.31
N LYS A 54 9.11 5.27 12.13
CA LYS A 54 9.92 4.32 12.92
C LYS A 54 11.44 4.49 12.69
N ARG A 55 11.87 4.78 11.47
CA ARG A 55 13.30 4.98 11.14
C ARG A 55 13.84 6.28 11.69
N ASP A 56 13.05 7.34 11.63
CA ASP A 56 13.43 8.66 12.14
C ASP A 56 13.53 8.65 13.68
N GLY A 57 12.63 7.92 14.35
CA GLY A 57 12.69 7.73 15.81
C GLY A 57 13.86 6.88 16.30
N GLN A 58 14.22 5.81 15.58
CA GLN A 58 15.35 4.94 15.94
C GLN A 58 16.71 5.63 15.74
N SER A 59 16.82 6.53 14.76
CA SER A 59 18.06 7.28 14.49
C SER A 59 18.41 8.27 15.60
N ALA A 60 17.43 8.71 16.40
CA ALA A 60 17.66 9.60 17.54
C ALA A 60 18.14 8.84 18.79
N THR A 61 17.84 7.55 18.92
CA THR A 61 18.23 6.74 20.10
C THR A 61 19.63 6.14 19.96
N ASP A 62 20.11 5.91 18.74
CA ASP A 62 21.41 5.26 18.50
C ASP A 62 22.62 6.21 18.58
N HIS A 63 22.42 7.53 18.62
CA HIS A 63 23.52 8.51 18.63
C HIS A 63 23.95 9.00 20.03
N ALA A 64 23.36 8.47 21.11
CA ALA A 64 23.59 8.89 22.50
C ALA A 64 24.33 7.85 23.38
N GLY A 65 25.12 6.95 22.76
CA GLY A 65 25.90 5.90 23.44
C GLY A 65 27.40 6.06 23.25
#